data_AF-A0A954A6U8-F1
#
_entry.id   AF-A0A954A6U8-F1
#
_cell.length_a   1.000
_cell.length_b   1.000
_cell.length_c   1.000
_cell.angle_alpha   90.00
_cell.angle_beta   90.00
_cell.angle_gamma   90.00
#
_symmetry.space_group_name_H-M   'P 1'
#
loop_
_entity.id
_entity.type
_entity.pdbx_description
1 polymer ?
#
loop_
_entity_poly.entity_id
_entity_poly.type
_entity_poly.pdbx_seq_one_letter_code
_entity_poly.pdbx_strand_id
1 'polypeptide(L)'
;MIARTQTTPEREPATLERALPRLHQDLCRGSELGDRDETRALRLKLLKRVLRNPERVAELFDGLDADLPAIRYGCSSLLRAVSEEKPELLADHWKQLITRLSDDSEFLRWDAMAAISNLAGVVNKRRVDSVLDRLLEPIQGPTLAAAANAINGAARIAQLQPKCATKVVDGLLQVGKSKFEAPDEKNVAIGQAITALAVAYESVDDKSKVLRFVRRQRENVRPETQAKAERFLERHEQMKKAGAKKA
;
A
#
# COMPACT_ATOMS: atom_id res chain seq x y z
N MET A 1 -9.92 -64.77 21.46
CA MET A 1 -11.12 -63.90 21.46
C MET A 1 -10.65 -62.46 21.70
N ILE A 2 -10.60 -61.70 20.60
CA ILE A 2 -10.73 -60.23 20.45
C ILE A 2 -9.77 -59.32 21.25
N ALA A 3 -8.73 -58.86 20.54
CA ALA A 3 -7.93 -57.70 20.89
C ALA A 3 -8.78 -56.41 20.85
N ARG A 4 -8.70 -55.59 21.90
CA ARG A 4 -9.30 -54.25 21.93
C ARG A 4 -8.37 -53.26 21.23
N THR A 5 -8.71 -52.86 20.02
CA THR A 5 -8.17 -51.67 19.38
C THR A 5 -8.70 -50.42 20.09
N GLN A 6 -7.80 -49.63 20.66
CA GLN A 6 -8.11 -48.27 21.09
C GLN A 6 -8.21 -47.40 19.83
N THR A 7 -9.42 -46.98 19.49
CA THR A 7 -9.68 -45.94 18.49
C THR A 7 -9.31 -44.58 19.08
N THR A 8 -8.22 -44.01 18.58
CA THR A 8 -7.88 -42.59 18.71
C THR A 8 -9.07 -41.74 18.25
N PRO A 9 -9.46 -40.65 18.94
CA PRO A 9 -10.43 -39.74 18.38
C PRO A 9 -9.79 -39.03 17.18
N GLU A 10 -10.27 -39.36 15.98
CA GLU A 10 -10.04 -38.57 14.77
C GLU A 10 -10.38 -37.11 15.09
N ARG A 11 -9.36 -36.25 15.06
CA ARG A 11 -9.60 -34.81 14.93
C ARG A 11 -10.29 -34.62 13.58
N GLU A 12 -11.59 -34.33 13.63
CA GLU A 12 -12.33 -33.84 12.47
C GLU A 12 -11.54 -32.70 11.80
N PRO A 13 -11.33 -32.74 10.48
CA PRO A 13 -10.80 -31.59 9.79
C PRO A 13 -11.89 -30.51 9.87
N ALA A 14 -11.63 -29.47 10.64
CA ALA A 14 -12.38 -28.22 10.59
C ALA A 14 -12.01 -27.49 9.28
N THR A 15 -12.37 -28.08 8.15
CA THR A 15 -11.90 -27.69 6.82
C THR A 15 -12.72 -26.52 6.29
N LEU A 16 -12.00 -25.43 6.01
CA LEU A 16 -12.15 -24.38 4.97
C LEU A 16 -13.50 -24.26 4.24
N GLU A 17 -14.05 -25.36 3.75
CA GLU A 17 -15.29 -25.49 2.98
C GLU A 17 -16.58 -25.10 3.71
N ARG A 18 -16.58 -24.77 5.00
CA ARG A 18 -17.76 -24.22 5.71
C ARG A 18 -17.71 -22.72 5.97
N ALA A 19 -16.50 -22.13 5.99
CA ALA A 19 -16.30 -20.69 6.13
C ALA A 19 -16.16 -20.00 4.77
N LEU A 20 -15.43 -20.64 3.83
CA LEU A 20 -15.33 -20.16 2.45
C LEU A 20 -16.70 -19.98 1.82
N PRO A 21 -17.71 -20.88 1.87
CA PRO A 21 -18.95 -20.69 1.12
C PRO A 21 -19.68 -19.40 1.46
N ARG A 22 -19.58 -18.89 2.69
CA ARG A 22 -20.24 -17.63 3.07
C ARG A 22 -19.46 -16.41 2.60
N LEU A 23 -18.13 -16.42 2.70
CA LEU A 23 -17.29 -15.35 2.16
C LEU A 23 -17.27 -15.37 0.62
N HIS A 24 -17.19 -16.56 0.05
CA HIS A 24 -17.33 -16.93 -1.36
C HIS A 24 -18.66 -16.47 -1.93
N GLN A 25 -19.79 -16.86 -1.32
CA GLN A 25 -21.12 -16.43 -1.78
C GLN A 25 -21.31 -14.92 -1.64
N ASP A 26 -20.79 -14.29 -0.58
CA ASP A 26 -20.83 -12.83 -0.43
C ASP A 26 -19.95 -12.14 -1.51
N LEU A 27 -18.72 -12.60 -1.78
CA LEU A 27 -17.85 -12.02 -2.81
C LEU A 27 -18.34 -12.28 -4.24
N CYS A 28 -18.88 -13.47 -4.54
CA CYS A 28 -19.53 -13.79 -5.82
C CYS A 28 -20.80 -12.97 -6.03
N ARG A 29 -21.63 -12.81 -4.99
CA ARG A 29 -22.80 -11.94 -5.04
C ARG A 29 -22.38 -10.49 -5.29
N GLY A 30 -21.27 -10.03 -4.71
CA GLY A 30 -20.67 -8.73 -5.03
C GLY A 30 -20.35 -8.53 -6.52
N SER A 31 -19.88 -9.56 -7.22
CA SER A 31 -19.65 -9.48 -8.68
C SER A 31 -20.92 -9.56 -9.54
N GLU A 32 -22.03 -10.02 -8.97
CA GLU A 32 -23.36 -10.07 -9.60
C GLU A 32 -24.21 -8.82 -9.29
N LEU A 33 -23.90 -8.10 -8.21
CA LEU A 33 -24.54 -6.86 -7.83
C LEU A 33 -24.03 -5.73 -8.74
N GLY A 34 -24.85 -5.31 -9.70
CA GLY A 34 -24.57 -4.18 -10.58
C GLY A 34 -24.53 -2.82 -9.87
N ASP A 35 -24.82 -2.78 -8.57
CA ASP A 35 -24.81 -1.57 -7.73
C ASP A 35 -23.50 -1.43 -6.92
N ARG A 36 -22.85 -0.29 -7.10
CA ARG A 36 -21.60 0.08 -6.42
C ARG A 36 -21.81 0.27 -4.91
N ASP A 37 -22.97 0.73 -4.48
CA ASP A 37 -23.24 1.00 -3.06
C ASP A 37 -23.49 -0.32 -2.30
N GLU A 38 -24.18 -1.27 -2.91
CA GLU A 38 -24.37 -2.61 -2.34
C GLU A 38 -23.05 -3.38 -2.22
N THR A 39 -22.22 -3.31 -3.27
CA THR A 39 -20.87 -3.89 -3.26
C THR A 39 -20.00 -3.28 -2.15
N ARG A 40 -20.08 -1.96 -1.95
CA ARG A 40 -19.38 -1.26 -0.88
C ARG A 40 -19.88 -1.69 0.50
N ALA A 41 -21.20 -1.74 0.69
CA ALA A 41 -21.81 -2.14 1.96
C ALA A 41 -21.42 -3.58 2.35
N LEU A 42 -21.38 -4.48 1.37
CA LEU A 42 -20.96 -5.86 1.58
C LEU A 42 -19.50 -5.96 1.99
N ARG A 43 -18.60 -5.25 1.29
CA ARG A 43 -17.18 -5.20 1.64
C ARG A 43 -16.96 -4.69 3.07
N LEU A 44 -17.67 -3.64 3.49
CA LEU A 44 -17.61 -3.13 4.86
C LEU A 44 -18.11 -4.16 5.88
N LYS A 45 -19.16 -4.91 5.56
CA LYS A 45 -19.66 -6.00 6.41
C LYS A 45 -18.62 -7.11 6.56
N LEU A 46 -17.96 -7.51 5.47
CA LEU A 46 -16.90 -8.51 5.47
C LEU A 46 -15.68 -8.04 6.27
N LEU A 47 -15.24 -6.80 6.06
CA LEU A 47 -14.15 -6.19 6.83
C LEU A 47 -14.44 -6.24 8.34
N LYS A 48 -15.64 -5.80 8.76
CA LYS A 48 -16.06 -5.86 10.18
C LYS A 48 -16.03 -7.28 10.74
N ARG A 49 -16.36 -8.30 9.94
CA ARG A 49 -16.29 -9.71 10.37
C ARG A 49 -14.85 -10.15 10.57
N VAL A 50 -13.95 -9.82 9.64
CA VAL A 50 -12.52 -10.16 9.76
C VAL A 50 -11.88 -9.46 10.95
N LEU A 51 -12.17 -8.17 11.16
CA LEU A 51 -11.62 -7.41 12.30
C LEU A 51 -12.08 -7.95 13.67
N ARG A 52 -13.26 -8.60 13.73
CA ARG A 52 -13.77 -9.27 14.94
C ARG A 52 -13.24 -10.69 15.14
N ASN A 53 -12.71 -11.30 14.08
CA ASN A 53 -12.29 -12.71 14.04
C ASN A 53 -10.92 -12.79 13.33
N PRO A 54 -9.83 -12.35 13.98
CA PRO A 54 -8.52 -12.23 13.35
C PRO A 54 -7.96 -13.52 12.75
N GLU A 55 -8.38 -14.69 13.24
CA GLU A 55 -8.02 -15.99 12.70
C GLU A 55 -8.43 -16.15 11.23
N ARG A 56 -9.41 -15.37 10.76
CA ARG A 56 -9.87 -15.34 9.37
C ARG A 56 -8.92 -14.63 8.42
N VAL A 57 -7.91 -13.93 8.92
CA VAL A 57 -6.89 -13.31 8.05
C VAL A 57 -6.21 -14.37 7.19
N ALA A 58 -5.94 -15.57 7.73
CA ALA A 58 -5.39 -16.68 6.96
C ALA A 58 -6.30 -17.07 5.78
N GLU A 59 -7.62 -17.11 5.97
CA GLU A 59 -8.59 -17.42 4.90
C GLU A 59 -8.51 -16.41 3.74
N LEU A 60 -8.19 -15.14 4.04
CA LEU A 60 -8.00 -14.12 3.00
C LEU A 60 -6.75 -14.37 2.17
N PHE A 61 -5.66 -14.85 2.79
CA PHE A 61 -4.44 -15.21 2.06
C PHE A 61 -4.67 -16.42 1.17
N ASP A 62 -5.37 -17.45 1.67
CA ASP A 62 -5.74 -18.62 0.85
C ASP A 62 -6.58 -18.19 -0.38
N GLY A 63 -7.49 -17.23 -0.19
CA GLY A 63 -8.31 -16.70 -1.27
C GLY A 63 -7.55 -15.93 -2.34
N LEU A 64 -6.29 -15.53 -2.14
CA LEU A 64 -5.47 -14.87 -3.16
C LEU A 64 -5.09 -15.81 -4.30
N ASP A 65 -5.13 -17.12 -4.08
CA ASP A 65 -4.80 -18.13 -5.07
C ASP A 65 -6.07 -18.80 -5.65
N ALA A 66 -7.27 -18.28 -5.34
CA ALA A 66 -8.52 -18.81 -5.86
C ALA A 66 -8.64 -18.61 -7.37
N ASP A 67 -9.19 -19.59 -8.09
CA ASP A 67 -9.39 -19.53 -9.55
C ASP A 67 -10.32 -18.37 -9.95
N LEU A 68 -11.42 -18.21 -9.19
CA LEU A 68 -12.43 -17.20 -9.47
C LEU A 68 -11.91 -15.78 -9.16
N PRO A 69 -11.83 -14.87 -10.16
CA PRO A 69 -11.27 -13.54 -9.97
C PRO A 69 -11.98 -12.70 -8.90
N ALA A 70 -13.31 -12.85 -8.76
CA ALA A 70 -14.10 -12.14 -7.77
C ALA A 70 -13.64 -12.43 -6.33
N ILE A 71 -13.29 -13.68 -6.04
CA ILE A 71 -12.74 -14.08 -4.73
C ILE A 71 -11.34 -13.51 -4.59
N ARG A 72 -10.47 -13.76 -5.57
CA ARG A 72 -9.07 -13.36 -5.54
C ARG A 72 -8.89 -11.87 -5.31
N TYR A 73 -9.56 -11.05 -6.11
CA TYR A 73 -9.51 -9.59 -5.96
C TYR A 73 -10.27 -9.11 -4.71
N GLY A 74 -11.38 -9.78 -4.35
CA GLY A 74 -12.10 -9.48 -3.11
C GLY A 74 -11.23 -9.65 -1.86
N CYS A 75 -10.51 -10.76 -1.77
CA CYS A 75 -9.58 -11.06 -0.68
C CYS A 75 -8.40 -10.09 -0.64
N SER A 76 -7.78 -9.80 -1.80
CA SER A 76 -6.73 -8.78 -1.91
C SER A 76 -7.19 -7.42 -1.38
N SER A 77 -8.37 -6.99 -1.81
CA SER A 77 -8.94 -5.72 -1.39
C SER A 77 -9.31 -5.71 0.10
N LEU A 78 -9.77 -6.83 0.65
CA LEU A 78 -10.01 -6.96 2.09
C LEU A 78 -8.70 -6.92 2.89
N LEU A 79 -7.64 -7.58 2.45
CA LEU A 79 -6.32 -7.52 3.10
C LEU A 79 -5.79 -6.09 3.13
N ARG A 80 -5.91 -5.36 2.01
CA ARG A 80 -5.59 -3.93 2.00
C ARG A 80 -6.41 -3.16 3.02
N ALA A 81 -7.73 -3.35 3.07
CA ALA A 81 -8.58 -2.65 4.04
C ALA A 81 -8.24 -3.01 5.49
N VAL A 82 -7.92 -4.28 5.78
CA VAL A 82 -7.44 -4.72 7.11
C VAL A 82 -6.13 -4.00 7.45
N SER A 83 -5.21 -3.84 6.49
CA SER A 83 -3.96 -3.11 6.73
C SER A 83 -4.16 -1.63 7.06
N GLU A 84 -5.22 -1.01 6.51
CA GLU A 84 -5.55 0.40 6.75
C GLU A 84 -6.15 0.59 8.16
N GLU A 85 -6.98 -0.35 8.60
CA GLU A 85 -7.72 -0.28 9.87
C GLU A 85 -6.96 -0.85 11.08
N LYS A 86 -6.32 -2.02 10.92
CA LYS A 86 -5.66 -2.76 12.00
C LYS A 86 -4.43 -3.54 11.49
N PRO A 87 -3.35 -2.84 11.11
CA PRO A 87 -2.18 -3.43 10.46
C PRO A 87 -1.47 -4.52 11.28
N GLU A 88 -1.63 -4.51 12.61
CA GLU A 88 -1.06 -5.52 13.52
C GLU A 88 -1.54 -6.93 13.17
N LEU A 89 -2.76 -7.07 12.65
CA LEU A 89 -3.32 -8.38 12.28
C LEU A 89 -2.59 -9.03 11.10
N LEU A 90 -1.82 -8.27 10.33
CA LEU A 90 -1.10 -8.76 9.15
C LEU A 90 0.41 -8.88 9.39
N ALA A 91 0.92 -8.49 10.56
CA ALA A 91 2.36 -8.39 10.82
C ALA A 91 3.09 -9.74 10.70
N ASP A 92 2.42 -10.84 11.06
CA ASP A 92 2.95 -12.20 10.95
C ASP A 92 2.88 -12.75 9.50
N HIS A 93 2.06 -12.15 8.66
CA HIS A 93 1.91 -12.48 7.24
C HIS A 93 2.83 -11.66 6.32
N TRP A 94 3.81 -10.94 6.88
CA TRP A 94 4.75 -10.08 6.15
C TRP A 94 5.37 -10.75 4.92
N LYS A 95 5.84 -12.00 5.08
CA LYS A 95 6.46 -12.75 3.96
C LYS A 95 5.46 -13.07 2.85
N GLN A 96 4.22 -13.42 3.20
CA GLN A 96 3.17 -13.73 2.22
C GLN A 96 2.84 -12.48 1.39
N LEU A 97 2.71 -11.31 2.04
CA LEU A 97 2.51 -10.04 1.34
C LEU A 97 3.66 -9.69 0.38
N ILE A 98 4.91 -9.91 0.80
CA ILE A 98 6.09 -9.65 -0.06
C ILE A 98 6.06 -10.51 -1.32
N THR A 99 5.61 -11.76 -1.23
CA THR A 99 5.49 -12.64 -2.40
C THR A 99 4.51 -12.07 -3.43
N ARG A 100 3.43 -11.42 -2.99
CA ARG A 100 2.42 -10.81 -3.87
C ARG A 100 2.91 -9.60 -4.67
N LEU A 101 4.07 -9.02 -4.30
CA LEU A 101 4.71 -7.98 -5.12
C LEU A 101 5.20 -8.49 -6.49
N SER A 102 5.19 -9.81 -6.70
CA SER A 102 5.58 -10.46 -7.96
C SER A 102 4.41 -11.11 -8.70
N ASP A 103 3.16 -10.85 -8.29
CA ASP A 103 1.99 -11.37 -9.01
C ASP A 103 1.88 -10.79 -10.42
N ASP A 104 1.38 -11.57 -11.38
CA ASP A 104 1.14 -11.09 -12.76
C ASP A 104 0.07 -9.99 -12.80
N SER A 105 -0.91 -10.05 -11.89
CA SER A 105 -1.97 -9.06 -11.77
C SER A 105 -1.47 -7.77 -11.09
N GLU A 106 -1.57 -6.66 -11.80
CA GLU A 106 -1.17 -5.35 -11.26
C GLU A 106 -2.00 -4.95 -10.03
N PHE A 107 -3.28 -5.28 -10.02
CA PHE A 107 -4.18 -4.97 -8.90
C PHE A 107 -3.73 -5.66 -7.61
N LEU A 108 -3.33 -6.94 -7.69
CA LEU A 108 -2.79 -7.68 -6.55
C LEU A 108 -1.47 -7.07 -6.07
N ARG A 109 -0.57 -6.72 -7.01
CA ARG A 109 0.69 -6.04 -6.66
C ARG A 109 0.44 -4.72 -5.95
N TRP A 110 -0.50 -3.90 -6.42
CA TRP A 110 -0.81 -2.60 -5.84
C TRP A 110 -1.45 -2.71 -4.45
N ASP A 111 -2.38 -3.63 -4.26
CA ASP A 111 -2.98 -3.88 -2.95
C ASP A 111 -1.95 -4.44 -1.95
N ALA A 112 -1.05 -5.33 -2.40
CA ALA A 112 0.06 -5.81 -1.59
C ALA A 112 1.02 -4.67 -1.19
N MET A 113 1.37 -3.79 -2.14
CA MET A 113 2.19 -2.62 -1.87
C MET A 113 1.54 -1.66 -0.87
N ALA A 114 0.24 -1.41 -1.00
CA ALA A 114 -0.51 -0.60 -0.04
C ALA A 114 -0.50 -1.25 1.35
N ALA A 115 -0.76 -2.55 1.44
CA ALA A 115 -0.74 -3.29 2.69
C ALA A 115 0.63 -3.25 3.37
N ILE A 116 1.70 -3.55 2.63
CA ILE A 116 3.09 -3.48 3.13
C ILE A 116 3.42 -2.08 3.63
N SER A 117 2.98 -1.04 2.91
CA SER A 117 3.22 0.35 3.29
C SER A 117 2.51 0.75 4.59
N ASN A 118 1.28 0.27 4.81
CA ASN A 118 0.56 0.48 6.07
C ASN A 118 1.19 -0.28 7.24
N LEU A 119 1.78 -1.45 6.99
CA LEU A 119 2.44 -2.24 8.02
C LEU A 119 3.73 -1.57 8.55
N ALA A 120 4.28 -0.58 7.85
CA ALA A 120 5.52 0.11 8.25
C ALA A 120 5.47 0.73 9.66
N GLY A 121 4.27 1.04 10.17
CA GLY A 121 4.07 1.56 11.53
C GLY A 121 4.12 0.50 12.64
N VAL A 122 3.91 -0.77 12.30
CA VAL A 122 3.82 -1.87 13.28
C VAL A 122 4.96 -2.89 13.15
N VAL A 123 5.65 -2.91 12.01
CA VAL A 123 6.85 -3.74 11.82
C VAL A 123 8.11 -2.92 12.06
N ASN A 124 9.21 -3.60 12.43
CA ASN A 124 10.47 -2.91 12.64
C ASN A 124 11.06 -2.36 11.32
N LYS A 125 11.84 -1.28 11.43
CA LYS A 125 12.52 -0.62 10.32
C LYS A 125 13.29 -1.60 9.41
N ARG A 126 13.98 -2.61 9.98
CA ARG A 126 14.76 -3.58 9.18
C ARG A 126 13.89 -4.38 8.21
N ARG A 127 12.67 -4.76 8.61
CA ARG A 127 11.70 -5.41 7.71
C ARG A 127 11.31 -4.47 6.57
N VAL A 128 10.96 -3.22 6.88
CA VAL A 128 10.62 -2.22 5.85
C VAL A 128 11.79 -1.98 4.89
N ASP A 129 12.99 -1.77 5.41
CA ASP A 129 14.19 -1.51 4.60
C ASP A 129 14.49 -2.64 3.61
N SER A 130 14.23 -3.90 3.98
CA SER A 130 14.49 -5.07 3.12
C SER A 130 13.60 -5.17 1.88
N VAL A 131 12.46 -4.47 1.85
CA VAL A 131 11.52 -4.46 0.73
C VAL A 131 11.47 -3.11 0.02
N LEU A 132 12.02 -2.06 0.64
CA LEU A 132 11.85 -0.68 0.19
C LEU A 132 12.33 -0.45 -1.25
N ASP A 133 13.43 -1.07 -1.68
CA ASP A 133 13.91 -0.92 -3.07
C ASP A 133 12.89 -1.48 -4.08
N ARG A 134 12.25 -2.61 -3.77
CA ARG A 134 11.19 -3.19 -4.62
C ARG A 134 9.94 -2.33 -4.67
N LEU A 135 9.60 -1.65 -3.57
CA LEU A 135 8.43 -0.74 -3.54
C LEU A 135 8.68 0.56 -4.29
N LEU A 136 9.94 1.01 -4.35
CA LEU A 136 10.31 2.28 -4.99
C LEU A 136 10.66 2.13 -6.48
N GLU A 137 11.01 0.92 -6.93
CA GLU A 137 11.37 0.64 -8.32
C GLU A 137 10.33 1.17 -9.34
N PRO A 138 9.00 0.99 -9.13
CA PRO A 138 8.01 1.42 -10.12
C PRO A 138 7.91 2.94 -10.31
N ILE A 139 8.51 3.76 -9.43
CA ILE A 139 8.51 5.23 -9.54
C ILE A 139 9.17 5.69 -10.84
N GLN A 140 10.09 4.89 -11.39
CA GLN A 140 10.77 5.22 -12.65
C GLN A 140 9.98 4.85 -13.91
N GLY A 141 8.84 4.17 -13.78
CA GLY A 141 8.04 3.65 -14.89
C GLY A 141 7.99 2.12 -14.91
N PRO A 142 7.36 1.52 -15.95
CA PRO A 142 6.99 2.15 -17.21
C PRO A 142 5.64 2.90 -17.19
N THR A 143 4.73 2.61 -16.24
CA THR A 143 3.37 3.20 -16.25
C THR A 143 3.15 4.20 -15.12
N LEU A 144 2.34 5.23 -15.39
CA LEU A 144 1.93 6.21 -14.37
C LEU A 144 1.20 5.55 -13.19
N ALA A 145 0.37 4.53 -13.46
CA ALA A 145 -0.39 3.84 -12.42
C ALA A 145 0.53 3.13 -11.41
N ALA A 146 1.55 2.42 -11.90
CA ALA A 146 2.52 1.76 -11.02
C ALA A 146 3.33 2.78 -10.20
N ALA A 147 3.80 3.85 -10.85
CA ALA A 147 4.52 4.94 -10.19
C ALA A 147 3.67 5.63 -9.12
N ALA A 148 2.40 5.93 -9.41
CA ALA A 148 1.49 6.58 -8.48
C ALA A 148 1.26 5.75 -7.21
N ASN A 149 1.05 4.44 -7.36
CA ASN A 149 0.91 3.54 -6.21
C ASN A 149 2.21 3.47 -5.40
N ALA A 150 3.37 3.43 -6.05
CA ALA A 150 4.67 3.41 -5.38
C ALA A 150 4.96 4.71 -4.62
N ILE A 151 4.66 5.87 -5.22
CA ILE A 151 4.78 7.19 -4.60
C ILE A 151 3.88 7.29 -3.35
N ASN A 152 2.63 6.83 -3.44
CA ASN A 152 1.70 6.83 -2.31
C ASN A 152 2.17 5.91 -1.18
N GLY A 153 2.63 4.70 -1.52
CA GLY A 153 3.21 3.76 -0.55
C GLY A 153 4.45 4.34 0.13
N ALA A 154 5.34 4.96 -0.64
CA ALA A 154 6.53 5.63 -0.12
C ALA A 154 6.18 6.76 0.87
N ALA A 155 5.21 7.61 0.53
CA ALA A 155 4.71 8.65 1.43
C ALA A 155 4.17 8.07 2.74
N ARG A 156 3.38 6.99 2.65
CA ARG A 156 2.82 6.29 3.80
C ARG A 156 3.91 5.69 4.69
N ILE A 157 4.93 5.08 4.09
CA ILE A 157 6.10 4.56 4.82
C ILE A 157 6.85 5.67 5.53
N ALA A 158 7.12 6.80 4.87
CA ALA A 158 7.80 7.92 5.53
C ALA A 158 6.99 8.52 6.69
N GLN A 159 5.65 8.52 6.57
CA GLN A 159 4.75 8.97 7.63
C GLN A 159 4.80 8.05 8.85
N LEU A 160 4.71 6.73 8.64
CA LEU A 160 4.61 5.73 9.71
C LEU A 160 5.98 5.30 10.26
N GLN A 161 7.04 5.42 9.46
CA GLN A 161 8.40 5.05 9.80
C GLN A 161 9.38 6.17 9.35
N PRO A 162 9.43 7.31 10.07
CA PRO A 162 10.31 8.43 9.74
C PRO A 162 11.80 8.07 9.58
N LYS A 163 12.26 6.99 10.23
CA LYS A 163 13.62 6.47 10.10
C LYS A 163 13.96 5.96 8.69
N CYS A 164 12.96 5.75 7.83
CA CYS A 164 13.13 5.39 6.42
C CYS A 164 13.07 6.62 5.48
N ALA A 165 12.81 7.83 6.00
CA ALA A 165 12.55 9.03 5.21
C ALA A 165 13.67 9.36 4.21
N THR A 166 14.94 9.21 4.60
CA THR A 166 16.07 9.46 3.68
C THR A 166 16.00 8.59 2.43
N LYS A 167 15.81 7.27 2.59
CA LYS A 167 15.73 6.32 1.48
C LYS A 167 14.46 6.52 0.65
N VAL A 168 13.33 6.81 1.31
CA VAL A 168 12.08 7.19 0.64
C VAL A 168 12.26 8.43 -0.24
N VAL A 169 12.86 9.48 0.30
CA VAL A 169 13.11 10.73 -0.45
C VAL A 169 14.01 10.45 -1.65
N ASP A 170 15.08 9.68 -1.48
CA ASP A 170 15.97 9.34 -2.60
C ASP A 170 15.27 8.57 -3.72
N GLY A 171 14.35 7.67 -3.37
CA GLY A 171 13.46 6.99 -4.31
C GLY A 171 12.49 7.93 -5.01
N LEU A 172 11.77 8.76 -4.24
CA LEU A 172 10.81 9.74 -4.78
C LEU A 172 11.46 10.69 -5.78
N LEU A 173 12.70 11.13 -5.53
CA LEU A 173 13.45 12.01 -6.42
C LEU A 173 13.79 11.34 -7.77
N GLN A 174 13.77 10.01 -7.85
CA GLN A 174 14.02 9.29 -9.11
C GLN A 174 12.90 9.48 -10.15
N VAL A 175 11.71 9.95 -9.75
CA VAL A 175 10.63 10.29 -10.71
C VAL A 175 11.10 11.33 -11.75
N GLY A 176 12.07 12.19 -11.41
CA GLY A 176 12.65 13.14 -12.37
C GLY A 176 13.39 12.47 -13.53
N LYS A 177 13.78 11.20 -13.37
CA LYS A 177 14.48 10.38 -14.36
C LYS A 177 13.57 9.30 -14.98
N SER A 178 12.26 9.33 -14.68
CA SER A 178 11.33 8.32 -15.18
C SER A 178 11.28 8.27 -16.70
N LYS A 179 10.97 7.08 -17.20
CA LYS A 179 10.85 6.74 -18.63
C LYS A 179 9.42 6.29 -18.94
N PHE A 180 8.47 7.18 -18.69
CA PHE A 180 7.08 6.97 -19.10
C PHE A 180 6.95 7.10 -20.63
N GLU A 181 5.96 6.42 -21.20
CA GLU A 181 5.69 6.49 -22.63
C GLU A 181 5.26 7.89 -23.06
N ALA A 182 4.38 8.53 -22.28
CA ALA A 182 3.89 9.87 -22.55
C ALA A 182 4.63 10.92 -21.69
N PRO A 183 5.15 12.01 -22.29
CA PRO A 183 5.80 13.10 -21.56
C PRO A 183 4.90 13.75 -20.48
N ASP A 184 3.58 13.78 -20.69
CA ASP A 184 2.65 14.36 -19.72
C ASP A 184 2.54 13.54 -18.42
N GLU A 185 2.60 12.20 -18.53
CA GLU A 185 2.57 11.30 -17.37
C GLU A 185 3.72 11.58 -16.40
N LYS A 186 4.89 11.93 -16.94
CA LYS A 186 6.03 12.34 -16.11
C LYS A 186 5.70 13.56 -15.25
N ASN A 187 5.05 14.56 -15.81
CA ASN A 187 4.70 15.77 -15.07
C ASN A 187 3.61 15.50 -14.03
N VAL A 188 2.68 14.58 -14.32
CA VAL A 188 1.70 14.10 -13.33
C VAL A 188 2.39 13.38 -12.17
N ALA A 189 3.29 12.43 -12.46
CA ALA A 189 4.03 11.68 -11.46
C ALA A 189 4.93 12.59 -10.61
N ILE A 190 5.60 13.58 -11.22
CA ILE A 190 6.35 14.60 -10.50
C ILE A 190 5.45 15.36 -9.51
N GLY A 191 4.24 15.75 -9.94
CA GLY A 191 3.27 16.41 -9.05
C GLY A 191 2.85 15.53 -7.87
N GLN A 192 2.67 14.22 -8.08
CA GLN A 192 2.39 13.28 -7.00
C GLN A 192 3.60 13.13 -6.05
N ALA A 193 4.80 13.05 -6.60
CA ALA A 193 6.03 12.97 -5.82
C ALA A 193 6.26 14.22 -4.96
N ILE A 194 5.93 15.42 -5.44
CA ILE A 194 6.00 16.66 -4.63
C ILE A 194 5.08 16.56 -3.40
N THR A 195 3.86 16.06 -3.58
CA THR A 195 2.95 15.83 -2.44
C THR A 195 3.52 14.80 -1.46
N ALA A 196 4.08 13.70 -1.96
CA ALA A 196 4.72 12.67 -1.12
C ALA A 196 5.96 13.21 -0.38
N LEU A 197 6.79 14.02 -1.05
CA LEU A 197 7.96 14.66 -0.46
C LEU A 197 7.56 15.60 0.68
N ALA A 198 6.41 16.28 0.59
CA ALA A 198 5.91 17.13 1.68
C ALA A 198 5.64 16.35 2.97
N VAL A 199 5.23 15.08 2.86
CA VAL A 199 5.01 14.19 4.01
C VAL A 199 6.34 13.81 4.66
N ALA A 200 7.37 13.55 3.87
CA ALA A 200 8.68 13.12 4.37
C ALA A 200 9.64 14.26 4.74
N TYR A 201 9.32 15.51 4.37
CA TYR A 201 10.28 16.62 4.36
C TYR A 201 10.86 16.96 5.75
N GLU A 202 10.06 16.90 6.81
CA GLU A 202 10.57 17.21 8.15
C GLU A 202 11.45 16.10 8.74
N SER A 203 11.36 14.89 8.18
CA SER A 203 12.06 13.70 8.66
C SER A 203 13.36 13.40 7.90
N VAL A 204 13.72 14.20 6.88
CA VAL A 204 14.96 14.05 6.11
C VAL A 204 16.01 15.07 6.54
N ASP A 205 17.26 14.61 6.67
CA ASP A 205 18.39 15.47 7.05
C ASP A 205 18.75 16.46 5.93
N ASP A 206 18.94 15.95 4.71
CA ASP A 206 19.23 16.79 3.55
C ASP A 206 17.92 17.32 2.93
N LYS A 207 17.42 18.43 3.49
CA LYS A 207 16.29 19.18 2.92
C LYS A 207 16.65 19.90 1.61
N SER A 208 17.95 20.10 1.33
CA SER A 208 18.41 20.89 0.19
C SER A 208 18.14 20.20 -1.14
N LYS A 209 18.32 18.88 -1.23
CA LYS A 209 18.01 18.09 -2.44
C LYS A 209 16.51 18.14 -2.78
N VAL A 210 15.65 18.11 -1.77
CA VAL A 210 14.19 18.21 -1.95
C VAL A 210 13.83 19.60 -2.49
N LEU A 211 14.30 20.66 -1.83
CA LEU A 211 14.06 22.03 -2.28
C LEU A 211 14.56 22.27 -3.71
N ARG A 212 15.75 21.75 -4.05
CA ARG A 212 16.29 21.84 -5.41
C ARG A 212 15.41 21.14 -6.44
N PHE A 213 14.91 19.96 -6.10
CA PHE A 213 13.99 19.23 -6.98
C PHE A 213 12.69 19.99 -7.22
N VAL A 214 12.06 20.47 -6.14
CA VAL A 214 10.77 21.18 -6.21
C VAL A 214 10.92 22.51 -6.95
N ARG A 215 12.01 23.27 -6.73
CA ARG A 215 12.26 24.54 -7.44
C ARG A 215 12.31 24.40 -8.96
N ARG A 216 12.84 23.29 -9.47
CA ARG A 216 12.84 23.02 -10.92
C ARG A 216 11.44 22.84 -11.51
N GLN A 217 10.43 22.62 -10.67
CA GLN A 217 9.04 22.41 -11.12
C GLN A 217 8.20 23.70 -11.09
N ARG A 218 8.78 24.85 -10.77
CA ARG A 218 8.08 26.16 -10.82
C ARG A 218 7.65 26.58 -12.22
N GLU A 219 8.31 26.04 -13.24
CA GLU A 219 7.99 26.29 -14.66
C GLU A 219 7.51 24.99 -15.32
N ASN A 220 6.94 24.07 -14.52
CA ASN A 220 6.40 22.83 -15.07
C ASN A 220 5.23 23.15 -16.01
N VAL A 221 5.23 22.53 -17.20
CA VAL A 221 4.20 22.75 -18.23
C VAL A 221 2.78 22.43 -17.76
N ARG A 222 2.62 21.57 -16.74
CA ARG A 222 1.32 21.24 -16.16
C ARG A 222 1.01 22.19 -15.00
N PRO A 223 -0.01 23.06 -15.10
CA PRO A 223 -0.32 24.08 -14.08
C PRO A 223 -0.55 23.51 -12.68
N GLU A 224 -1.18 22.35 -12.57
CA GLU A 224 -1.39 21.70 -11.27
C GLU A 224 -0.08 21.24 -10.61
N THR A 225 0.90 20.77 -11.39
CA THR A 225 2.20 20.34 -10.86
C THR A 225 3.02 21.56 -10.44
N GLN A 226 2.99 22.62 -11.24
CA GLN A 226 3.55 23.92 -10.87
C GLN A 226 2.94 24.43 -9.54
N ALA A 227 1.61 24.45 -9.42
CA ALA A 227 0.93 24.93 -8.22
C ALA A 227 1.29 24.12 -6.97
N LYS A 228 1.48 22.79 -7.09
CA LYS A 228 1.98 21.95 -5.98
C LYS A 228 3.41 22.33 -5.57
N ALA A 229 4.27 22.62 -6.54
CA ALA A 229 5.64 23.05 -6.28
C ALA A 229 5.68 24.41 -5.56
N GLU A 230 4.90 25.38 -6.02
CA GLU A 230 4.79 26.70 -5.40
C GLU A 230 4.30 26.61 -3.95
N ARG A 231 3.19 25.90 -3.71
CA ARG A 231 2.66 25.67 -2.36
C ARG A 231 3.68 25.02 -1.42
N PHE A 232 4.43 24.04 -1.92
CA PHE A 232 5.49 23.40 -1.15
C PHE A 232 6.56 24.42 -0.73
N LEU A 233 7.05 25.23 -1.67
CA LEU A 233 8.11 26.19 -1.42
C LEU A 233 7.66 27.31 -0.48
N GLU A 234 6.48 27.87 -0.70
CA GLU A 234 5.89 28.92 0.16
C GLU A 234 5.81 28.45 1.62
N ARG A 235 5.29 27.24 1.84
CA ARG A 235 5.19 26.63 3.18
C ARG A 235 6.54 26.60 3.90
N HIS A 236 7.60 26.17 3.22
CA HIS A 236 8.91 25.99 3.84
C HIS A 236 9.77 27.27 3.88
N GLU A 237 9.48 28.27 3.05
CA GLU A 237 10.05 29.62 3.17
C GLU A 237 9.43 30.39 4.36
N GLN A 238 8.12 30.27 4.57
CA GLN A 238 7.43 30.86 5.72
C GLN A 238 7.92 30.25 7.04
N MET A 239 8.09 28.92 7.10
CA MET A 239 8.64 28.23 8.28
C MET A 239 10.04 28.72 8.66
N LYS A 240 10.93 28.97 7.68
CA LYS A 240 12.25 29.54 7.94
C LYS A 240 12.17 30.95 8.53
N LYS A 241 11.29 31.80 8.01
CA LYS A 241 11.08 33.17 8.52
C LYS A 241 10.49 33.17 9.93
N ALA A 242 9.59 32.23 10.25
CA ALA A 242 8.99 32.10 11.58
C ALA A 242 9.98 31.56 12.64
N GLY A 243 10.86 30.63 12.27
CA GLY A 243 11.92 30.13 13.14
C GLY A 243 12.99 31.20 13.46
N ALA A 244 13.37 32.00 12.46
CA ALA A 244 14.36 33.07 12.63
C ALA A 244 13.86 34.28 13.46
N LYS A 245 12.54 34.41 13.67
CA LYS A 245 11.95 35.45 14.56
C LYS A 245 11.80 35.00 16.01
N LYS A 246 11.98 33.70 16.31
CA LYS A 246 11.82 33.10 17.64
C LYS A 246 13.15 32.74 18.30
N ALA A 247 14.26 32.81 17.57
CA ALA A 247 15.62 32.67 18.06
C ALA A 247 16.24 34.06 18.25
#